data_AF-A0A090LA51-F1
#
_entry.id   AF-A0A090LA51-F1
#
_cell.length_a   1.000
_cell.length_b   1.000
_cell.length_c   1.000
_cell.angle_alpha   90.00
_cell.angle_beta   90.00
_cell.angle_gamma   90.00
#
_symmetry.space_group_name_H-M   'P 1'
#
loop_
_entity.id
_entity.type
_entity.pdbx_description
1 polymer ?
#
loop_
_entity_poly.entity_id
_entity_poly.type
_entity_poly.pdbx_seq_one_letter_code
_entity_poly.pdbx_strand_id
1 'polypeptide(L)'
;MYNGIGLQTARGSGTSGHIQTNIAGTKFVRKPKNENLDKIVEKAEYELNKGPNLELLEHERKRQVEIKCLHLEDKLEEEGIPEDEIKKPESLKLMMI
;
A
#
# COMPACT_ATOMS: atom_id res chain seq x y z
N MET A 1 44.48 9.69 -30.75
CA MET A 1 43.41 10.15 -29.82
C MET A 1 42.08 9.56 -30.26
N TYR A 2 41.31 8.97 -29.35
CA TYR A 2 39.99 8.40 -29.62
C TYR A 2 39.01 8.88 -28.54
N ASN A 3 37.81 9.35 -28.94
CA ASN A 3 36.82 9.95 -28.03
C ASN A 3 37.38 11.05 -27.11
N GLY A 4 38.35 11.83 -27.60
CA GLY A 4 39.00 12.88 -26.81
C GLY A 4 39.92 12.37 -25.68
N ILE A 5 40.22 11.06 -25.64
CA ILE A 5 41.01 10.43 -24.59
C ILE A 5 42.32 9.86 -25.18
N GLY A 6 43.41 9.98 -24.42
CA GLY A 6 44.72 9.43 -24.73
C GLY A 6 45.65 10.34 -25.54
N LEU A 7 46.75 9.77 -26.05
CA LEU A 7 47.79 10.52 -26.77
C LEU A 7 47.38 10.87 -28.22
N GLN A 8 47.88 12.00 -28.72
CA GLN A 8 47.71 12.40 -30.13
C GLN A 8 48.51 11.47 -31.05
N THR A 9 49.74 11.15 -30.69
CA THR A 9 50.60 10.16 -31.35
C THR A 9 51.44 9.39 -30.33
N ALA A 10 51.80 8.14 -30.62
CA ALA A 10 52.73 7.36 -29.81
C ALA A 10 54.20 7.75 -30.05
N ARG A 11 54.50 8.47 -31.13
CA ARG A 11 55.85 8.94 -31.44
C ARG A 11 56.25 10.02 -30.43
N GLY A 12 57.41 9.87 -29.80
CA GLY A 12 57.93 10.81 -28.80
C GLY A 12 57.39 10.61 -27.38
N SER A 13 56.44 9.69 -27.16
CA SER A 13 55.96 9.35 -25.81
C SER A 13 56.82 8.30 -25.09
N GLY A 14 57.74 7.64 -25.81
CA GLY A 14 58.58 6.57 -25.28
C GLY A 14 57.82 5.28 -24.90
N THR A 15 56.56 5.14 -25.32
CA THR A 15 55.70 3.97 -25.00
C THR A 15 54.88 3.54 -26.23
N SER A 16 54.17 2.42 -26.15
CA SER A 16 53.30 1.91 -27.22
C SER A 16 52.04 2.77 -27.46
N GLY A 17 51.70 3.68 -26.55
CA GLY A 17 50.47 4.47 -26.62
C GLY A 17 49.19 3.65 -26.33
N HIS A 18 49.31 2.49 -25.67
CA HIS A 18 48.16 1.70 -25.25
C HIS A 18 47.34 2.43 -24.17
N ILE A 19 46.03 2.50 -24.37
CA ILE A 19 45.10 3.22 -23.49
C ILE A 19 44.13 2.19 -22.91
N GLN A 20 44.00 2.15 -21.58
CA GLN A 20 43.05 1.30 -20.86
C GLN A 20 41.97 2.17 -20.21
N THR A 21 40.78 1.60 -20.05
CA THR A 21 39.71 2.23 -19.27
C THR A 21 40.00 2.10 -17.78
N ASN A 22 39.67 3.14 -17.00
CA ASN A 22 39.78 3.06 -15.54
C ASN A 22 38.61 2.24 -14.97
N ILE A 23 38.92 1.13 -14.29
CA ILE A 23 37.94 0.24 -13.65
C ILE A 23 37.45 0.82 -12.31
N ALA A 24 38.32 1.52 -11.57
CA ALA A 24 37.99 2.19 -10.31
C ALA A 24 37.28 3.55 -10.51
N GLY A 25 37.35 4.08 -11.74
CA GLY A 25 36.62 5.26 -12.13
C GLY A 25 35.14 4.93 -12.21
N THR A 26 34.43 5.00 -11.07
CA THR A 26 32.98 5.07 -11.08
C THR A 26 32.62 6.24 -11.99
N LYS A 27 32.06 5.95 -13.17
CA LYS A 27 31.46 6.99 -14.00
C LYS A 27 30.61 7.80 -13.05
N PHE A 28 30.89 9.09 -12.93
CA PHE A 28 29.94 10.05 -12.38
C PHE A 28 28.76 10.12 -13.36
N VAL A 29 28.08 8.99 -13.57
CA VAL A 29 26.65 8.99 -13.76
C VAL A 29 26.21 9.69 -12.50
N ARG A 30 25.99 11.00 -12.61
CA ARG A 30 25.18 11.73 -11.66
C ARG A 30 24.00 10.82 -11.47
N LYS A 31 23.95 10.06 -10.36
CA LYS A 31 22.76 9.29 -10.04
C LYS A 31 21.69 10.37 -10.13
N PRO A 32 20.74 10.31 -11.08
CA PRO A 32 19.71 11.32 -11.12
C PRO A 32 19.18 11.32 -9.69
N LYS A 33 19.22 12.49 -9.03
CA LYS A 33 18.61 12.64 -7.70
C LYS A 33 17.25 11.99 -7.88
N ASN A 34 17.02 10.85 -7.24
CA ASN A 34 15.91 9.98 -7.62
C ASN A 34 14.65 10.76 -7.24
N GLU A 35 14.11 11.58 -8.14
CA GLU A 35 12.89 12.37 -7.94
C GLU A 35 11.69 11.45 -7.65
N ASN A 36 11.85 10.17 -7.95
CA ASN A 36 10.92 9.11 -7.61
C ASN A 36 10.98 8.68 -6.15
N LEU A 37 12.08 8.92 -5.43
CA LEU A 37 12.22 8.47 -4.04
C LEU A 37 11.26 9.22 -3.12
N ASP A 38 11.15 10.54 -3.28
CA ASP A 38 10.24 11.37 -2.51
C ASP A 38 8.77 10.96 -2.77
N LYS A 39 8.43 10.66 -4.04
CA LYS A 39 7.10 10.15 -4.43
C LYS A 39 6.82 8.76 -3.87
N ILE A 40 7.84 7.90 -3.76
CA ILE A 40 7.70 6.57 -3.15
C ILE A 40 7.43 6.70 -1.65
N VAL A 41 8.14 7.61 -0.97
CA VAL A 41 7.95 7.88 0.46
C VAL A 41 6.56 8.45 0.72
N GLU A 42 6.13 9.46 -0.05
CA GLU A 42 4.80 10.07 0.06
C GLU A 42 3.68 9.04 -0.16
N LYS A 43 3.84 8.14 -1.15
CA LYS A 43 2.87 7.07 -1.39
C LYS A 43 2.82 6.07 -0.24
N ALA A 44 3.96 5.71 0.33
CA ALA A 44 4.03 4.81 1.48
C ALA A 44 3.38 5.43 2.72
N GLU A 45 3.62 6.71 2.98
CA GLU A 45 2.97 7.46 4.07
C GLU A 45 1.46 7.57 3.87
N TYR A 46 1.00 7.78 2.63
CA TYR A 46 -0.43 7.79 2.31
C TYR A 46 -1.08 6.43 2.55
N GLU A 47 -0.43 5.33 2.14
CA GLU A 47 -0.96 3.97 2.35
C GLU A 47 -1.02 3.61 3.85
N LEU A 48 -0.06 4.05 4.66
CA LEU A 48 -0.08 3.85 6.11
C LEU A 48 -1.15 4.69 6.83
N ASN A 49 -1.39 5.90 6.35
CA ASN A 49 -2.34 6.84 6.96
C ASN A 49 -3.76 6.75 6.37
N LYS A 50 -3.98 5.93 5.34
CA LYS A 50 -5.31 5.76 4.75
C LYS A 50 -6.23 5.10 5.76
N GLY A 51 -7.23 5.85 6.21
CA GLY A 51 -8.25 5.35 7.13
C GLY A 51 -9.04 4.17 6.57
N PRO A 52 -9.75 3.42 7.43
CA PRO A 52 -10.59 2.32 7.01
C PRO A 52 -11.69 2.78 6.02
N ASN A 53 -12.10 1.89 5.11
CA ASN A 53 -13.19 2.18 4.19
C ASN A 53 -14.50 2.34 4.99
N LEU A 54 -15.11 3.52 4.89
CA LEU A 54 -16.36 3.86 5.58
C LEU A 54 -17.51 2.92 5.21
N GLU A 55 -17.58 2.48 3.95
CA GLU A 55 -18.60 1.52 3.50
C GLU A 55 -18.45 0.19 4.25
N LEU A 56 -17.23 -0.32 4.36
CA LEU A 56 -16.94 -1.56 5.07
C LEU A 56 -17.32 -1.46 6.56
N LEU A 57 -17.03 -0.31 7.18
CA LEU A 57 -17.39 -0.06 8.58
C LEU A 57 -18.92 0.00 8.77
N GLU A 58 -19.65 0.62 7.84
CA GLU A 58 -21.10 0.67 7.88
C GLU A 58 -21.74 -0.72 7.68
N HIS A 59 -21.18 -1.52 6.76
CA HIS A 59 -21.59 -2.91 6.54
C HIS A 59 -21.39 -3.76 7.80
N GLU A 60 -20.24 -3.65 8.47
CA GLU A 60 -20.00 -4.37 9.72
C GLU A 60 -20.97 -3.92 10.82
N ARG A 61 -21.28 -2.62 10.91
CA ARG A 61 -22.28 -2.11 11.86
C ARG A 61 -23.67 -2.70 11.61
N LYS A 62 -24.11 -2.78 10.35
CA LYS A 62 -25.40 -3.39 9.98
C LYS A 62 -25.41 -4.88 10.30
N ARG A 63 -24.36 -5.60 9.93
CA ARG A 63 -24.19 -7.03 10.20
C ARG A 63 -24.22 -7.33 11.70
N GLN A 64 -23.59 -6.51 12.53
CA GLN A 64 -23.65 -6.67 13.99
C GLN A 64 -25.07 -6.54 14.54
N VAL A 65 -25.89 -5.64 13.98
CA VAL A 65 -27.30 -5.51 14.36
C VAL A 65 -28.08 -6.74 13.92
N GLU A 66 -27.89 -7.21 12.68
CA GLU A 66 -28.55 -8.42 12.17
C GLU A 66 -28.22 -9.67 13.00
N ILE A 67 -26.95 -9.87 13.35
CA ILE A 67 -26.51 -10.98 14.21
C ILE A 67 -27.20 -10.91 15.58
N LYS A 68 -27.29 -9.71 16.15
CA LYS A 68 -27.96 -9.54 17.45
C LYS A 68 -29.46 -9.83 17.34
N CYS A 69 -30.14 -9.37 16.30
CA CYS A 69 -31.54 -9.72 16.06
C CYS A 69 -31.74 -11.23 15.96
N LEU A 70 -30.93 -11.90 15.14
CA LEU A 70 -31.00 -13.37 14.98
C LEU A 70 -30.81 -14.09 16.32
N HIS A 71 -29.83 -13.67 17.11
CA HIS A 71 -29.60 -14.28 18.42
C HIS A 71 -30.74 -14.00 19.42
N LEU A 72 -31.47 -12.90 19.27
CA LEU A 72 -32.66 -12.63 20.08
C LEU A 72 -33.84 -13.49 19.61
N GLU A 73 -34.01 -13.66 18.30
CA GLU A 73 -35.01 -14.57 17.72
C GLU A 73 -34.79 -16.00 18.26
N ASP A 74 -33.57 -16.53 18.18
CA ASP A 74 -33.22 -17.86 18.72
C ASP A 74 -33.62 -18.01 20.20
N LYS A 75 -33.37 -16.99 21.02
CA LYS A 75 -33.72 -16.99 22.45
C LYS A 75 -35.23 -16.99 22.69
N LEU A 76 -35.97 -16.17 21.95
CA LEU A 76 -37.42 -16.07 22.09
C LEU A 76 -38.10 -17.37 21.61
N GLU A 77 -37.53 -18.03 20.60
CA GLU A 77 -37.95 -19.37 20.17
C GLU A 77 -37.70 -20.43 21.26
N GLU A 78 -36.52 -20.42 21.91
CA GLU A 78 -36.22 -21.30 23.05
C GLU A 78 -37.18 -21.08 24.23
N GLU A 79 -37.61 -19.83 24.46
CA GLU A 79 -38.59 -19.44 25.48
C GLU A 79 -40.04 -19.79 25.11
N GLY A 80 -40.30 -20.25 23.87
CA GLY A 80 -41.61 -20.70 23.40
C GLY A 80 -42.58 -19.57 23.04
N ILE A 81 -42.06 -18.39 22.72
CA ILE A 81 -42.86 -17.23 22.31
C ILE A 81 -43.36 -17.45 20.87
N PRO A 82 -44.64 -17.14 20.55
CA PRO A 82 -45.18 -17.33 19.22
C PRO A 82 -44.51 -16.41 18.18
N GLU A 83 -44.25 -16.94 16.98
CA GLU A 83 -43.56 -16.23 15.89
C GLU A 83 -44.18 -14.87 15.53
N ASP A 84 -45.49 -14.70 15.74
CA ASP A 84 -46.21 -13.45 15.46
C ASP A 84 -45.79 -12.29 16.38
N GLU A 85 -45.29 -12.60 17.58
CA GLU A 85 -44.72 -11.61 18.50
C GLU A 85 -43.23 -11.37 18.25
N ILE A 86 -42.52 -12.39 17.76
CA ILE A 86 -41.09 -12.35 17.43
C ILE A 86 -40.84 -11.53 16.15
N LYS A 87 -41.65 -11.71 15.10
CA LYS A 87 -41.44 -11.10 13.78
C LYS A 87 -41.66 -9.58 13.69
N LYS A 88 -41.96 -8.88 14.80
CA LYS A 88 -42.06 -7.41 14.78
C LYS A 88 -40.64 -6.81 14.68
N PRO A 89 -40.21 -6.34 13.50
CA PRO A 89 -38.83 -5.92 13.30
C PRO A 89 -38.53 -4.59 13.99
N GLU A 90 -39.57 -3.79 14.27
CA GLU A 90 -39.47 -2.54 15.01
C GLU A 90 -39.24 -2.78 16.50
N SER A 91 -39.84 -3.80 17.13
CA SER A 91 -39.60 -4.09 18.56
C SER A 91 -38.21 -4.66 18.79
N LEU A 92 -37.75 -5.57 17.93
CA LEU A 92 -36.37 -6.11 17.95
C LEU A 92 -35.31 -5.01 17.80
N LYS A 93 -35.53 -4.07 16.89
CA LYS A 93 -34.64 -2.91 16.70
C LYS A 93 -34.71 -1.89 17.83
N LEU A 94 -35.91 -1.59 18.35
CA LEU A 94 -36.10 -0.59 19.42
C LEU A 94 -35.53 -1.06 20.76
N MET A 95 -35.49 -2.37 21.01
CA MET A 95 -34.93 -2.95 22.24
C MET A 95 -33.40 -3.03 22.26
N MET A 96 -32.75 -2.73 21.12
CA MET A 96 -31.29 -2.80 20.93
C MET A 96 -30.61 -1.43 20.73
N ILE A 97 -31.39 -0.35 20.68
CA ILE A 97 -30.92 1.05 20.71
C ILE A 97 -30.94 1.52 22.17
#